data_AF-A0A093KF36-F1
#
_entry.id   AF-A0A093KF36-F1
#
_cell.length_a   1.000
_cell.length_b   1.000
_cell.length_c   1.000
_cell.angle_alpha   90.00
_cell.angle_beta   90.00
_cell.angle_gamma   90.00
#
_symmetry.space_group_name_H-M   'P 1'
#
loop_
_entity.id
_entity.type
_entity.pdbx_description
1 polymer ?
#
loop_
_entity_poly.entity_id
_entity_poly.type
_entity_poly.pdbx_seq_one_letter_code
_entity_poly.pdbx_strand_id
1 'polypeptide(L)'
;EKMAPQAESSSAAASPQENEEQITRCMMAKRVKIIAELIQTEKDYINDLDLCIREVIQPLRNKQIARFDVDGLFSNIESVHHISAKLLSLLEEATGDVEPPMQVIGEVFLQIKGPLEDTYKIYCYRHDDAHTMLESYEKDEELKQHLRHCVQSLK
;
A
#
# COMPACT_ATOMS: atom_id res chain seq x y z
N GLU A 1 63.91 14.48 -29.96
CA GLU A 1 63.17 13.22 -30.09
C GLU A 1 62.98 12.59 -28.70
N LYS A 2 61.77 12.03 -28.45
CA LYS A 2 61.32 10.96 -27.52
C LYS A 2 62.15 10.62 -26.25
N MET A 3 61.57 10.29 -25.09
CA MET A 3 60.38 9.45 -24.81
C MET A 3 59.96 9.59 -23.32
N ALA A 4 58.66 9.43 -23.03
CA ALA A 4 58.04 9.45 -21.71
C ALA A 4 58.29 8.17 -20.87
N PRO A 5 58.05 8.18 -19.54
CA PRO A 5 57.75 6.97 -18.78
C PRO A 5 56.23 6.75 -18.66
N GLN A 6 55.89 5.47 -18.59
CA GLN A 6 54.57 4.89 -18.77
C GLN A 6 53.64 5.09 -17.58
N ALA A 7 52.34 5.03 -17.91
CA ALA A 7 51.24 4.83 -16.99
C ALA A 7 51.36 3.47 -16.29
N GLU A 8 51.40 3.48 -14.96
CA GLU A 8 51.03 2.31 -14.14
C GLU A 8 49.57 2.50 -13.72
N SER A 9 48.67 2.00 -14.56
CA SER A 9 47.28 1.76 -14.18
C SER A 9 47.26 0.53 -13.27
N SER A 10 47.29 0.76 -11.96
CA SER A 10 47.03 -0.28 -10.96
C SER A 10 45.55 -0.65 -10.99
N SER A 11 45.19 -1.55 -11.89
CA SER A 11 43.91 -2.27 -11.82
C SER A 11 44.01 -3.29 -10.68
N ALA A 12 43.60 -2.89 -9.48
CA ALA A 12 43.37 -3.83 -8.38
C ALA A 12 42.24 -4.79 -8.79
N ALA A 13 42.61 -6.01 -9.20
CA ALA A 13 41.66 -7.08 -9.43
C ALA A 13 41.10 -7.50 -8.06
N ALA A 14 39.85 -7.12 -7.78
CA ALA A 14 39.14 -7.54 -6.57
C ALA A 14 39.14 -9.08 -6.49
N SER A 15 39.44 -9.61 -5.31
CA SER A 15 39.42 -11.04 -5.05
C SER A 15 37.98 -11.59 -5.14
N PRO A 16 37.78 -12.89 -5.46
CA PRO A 16 36.44 -13.49 -5.55
C PRO A 16 35.58 -13.29 -4.28
N GLN A 17 36.23 -13.25 -3.11
CA GLN A 17 35.60 -13.05 -1.82
C GLN A 17 35.08 -11.61 -1.62
N GLU A 18 35.84 -10.60 -2.05
CA GLU A 18 35.41 -9.19 -2.01
C GLU A 18 34.19 -8.95 -2.91
N ASN A 19 34.12 -9.67 -4.04
CA ASN A 19 32.98 -9.62 -4.95
C ASN A 19 31.71 -10.22 -4.31
N GLU A 20 31.82 -11.35 -3.59
CA GLU A 20 30.69 -11.96 -2.87
C GLU A 20 30.17 -11.10 -1.71
N GLU A 21 31.06 -10.50 -0.91
CA GLU A 21 30.69 -9.58 0.16
C GLU A 21 30.02 -8.32 -0.37
N GLN A 22 30.47 -7.81 -1.53
CA GLN A 22 29.87 -6.66 -2.19
C GLN A 22 28.47 -6.98 -2.75
N ILE A 23 28.28 -8.16 -3.34
CA ILE A 23 26.97 -8.65 -3.80
C ILE A 23 26.01 -8.77 -2.62
N THR A 24 26.45 -9.37 -1.51
CA THR A 24 25.63 -9.55 -0.30
C THR A 24 25.19 -8.22 0.29
N ARG A 25 26.11 -7.24 0.41
CA ARG A 25 25.77 -5.87 0.84
C ARG A 25 24.76 -5.19 -0.08
N CYS A 26 24.91 -5.35 -1.40
CA CYS A 26 23.97 -4.81 -2.37
C CYS A 26 22.57 -5.43 -2.23
N MET A 27 22.48 -6.76 -2.06
CA MET A 27 21.22 -7.45 -1.82
C MET A 27 20.54 -6.99 -0.53
N MET A 28 21.30 -6.84 0.56
CA MET A 28 20.77 -6.34 1.83
C MET A 28 20.28 -4.88 1.72
N ALA A 29 21.02 -4.02 1.04
CA ALA A 29 20.59 -2.64 0.80
C ALA A 29 19.29 -2.57 -0.02
N LYS A 30 19.12 -3.46 -1.02
CA LYS A 30 17.87 -3.59 -1.78
C LYS A 30 16.72 -4.08 -0.89
N ARG A 31 16.96 -5.12 -0.08
CA ARG A 31 15.96 -5.66 0.86
C ARG A 31 15.42 -4.58 1.80
N VAL A 32 16.30 -3.79 2.41
CA VAL A 32 15.90 -2.68 3.29
C VAL A 32 14.98 -1.69 2.57
N LYS A 33 15.31 -1.31 1.33
CA LYS A 33 14.49 -0.39 0.54
C LYS A 33 13.12 -0.98 0.21
N ILE A 34 13.06 -2.25 -0.18
CA ILE A 34 11.80 -2.93 -0.51
C ILE A 34 10.88 -2.99 0.72
N ILE A 35 11.43 -3.34 1.89
CA ILE A 35 10.64 -3.40 3.13
C ILE A 35 10.14 -2.01 3.52
N ALA A 36 11.00 -0.99 3.42
CA ALA A 36 10.60 0.39 3.69
C ALA A 36 9.51 0.89 2.72
N GLU A 37 9.64 0.58 1.42
CA GLU A 37 8.63 0.90 0.42
C GLU A 37 7.30 0.20 0.73
N LEU A 38 7.32 -1.11 1.00
CA LEU A 38 6.12 -1.87 1.37
C LEU A 38 5.36 -1.22 2.53
N ILE A 39 6.06 -0.89 3.61
CA ILE A 39 5.46 -0.25 4.79
C ILE A 39 4.92 1.14 4.43
N GLN A 40 5.66 1.93 3.66
CA GLN A 40 5.22 3.26 3.27
C GLN A 40 3.97 3.19 2.38
N THR A 41 3.96 2.29 1.39
CA THR A 41 2.79 2.12 0.51
C THR A 41 1.56 1.63 1.28
N GLU A 42 1.73 0.80 2.32
CA GLU A 42 0.62 0.38 3.17
C GLU A 42 0.08 1.56 4.01
N LYS A 43 0.96 2.42 4.53
CA LYS A 43 0.56 3.66 5.23
C LYS A 43 -0.25 4.58 4.33
N ASP A 44 0.25 4.78 3.10
CA ASP A 44 -0.41 5.64 2.11
C ASP A 44 -1.80 5.07 1.77
N TYR A 45 -1.90 3.76 1.56
CA TYR A 45 -3.17 3.08 1.30
C TYR A 45 -4.17 3.22 2.46
N ILE A 46 -3.74 3.02 3.71
CA ILE A 46 -4.59 3.22 4.89
C ILE A 46 -5.08 4.66 4.98
N ASN A 47 -4.20 5.63 4.73
CA ASN A 47 -4.57 7.04 4.73
C ASN A 47 -5.62 7.36 3.65
N ASP A 48 -5.49 6.79 2.45
CA ASP A 48 -6.47 6.94 1.38
C ASP A 48 -7.83 6.34 1.77
N LEU A 49 -7.83 5.16 2.40
CA LEU A 49 -9.05 4.53 2.90
C LEU A 49 -9.71 5.37 3.99
N ASP A 50 -8.95 5.86 4.97
CA ASP A 50 -9.46 6.69 6.07
C ASP A 50 -10.02 8.02 5.53
N LEU A 51 -9.31 8.65 4.58
CA LEU A 51 -9.79 9.86 3.92
C LEU A 51 -11.10 9.61 3.17
N CYS A 52 -11.21 8.50 2.43
CA CYS A 52 -12.45 8.10 1.76
C CYS A 52 -13.60 7.90 2.77
N ILE A 53 -13.34 7.20 3.87
CA ILE A 53 -14.34 6.95 4.91
C ILE A 53 -14.81 8.28 5.53
N ARG A 54 -13.88 9.12 5.97
CA ARG A 54 -14.19 10.37 6.69
C ARG A 54 -14.81 11.44 5.80
N GLU A 55 -14.28 11.64 4.59
CA GLU A 55 -14.66 12.78 3.75
C GLU A 55 -15.74 12.45 2.71
N VAL A 56 -15.96 11.15 2.40
CA VAL A 56 -16.97 10.72 1.43
C VAL A 56 -18.07 9.92 2.10
N ILE A 57 -17.74 8.81 2.75
CA ILE A 57 -18.74 7.85 3.24
C ILE A 57 -19.56 8.45 4.39
N GLN A 58 -18.90 8.98 5.41
CA GLN A 58 -19.58 9.55 6.58
C GLN A 58 -20.50 10.73 6.21
N PRO A 59 -20.09 11.70 5.36
CA PRO A 59 -20.98 12.75 4.89
C PRO A 59 -22.18 12.25 4.08
N LEU A 60 -22.00 11.22 3.23
CA LEU A 60 -23.10 10.63 2.48
C LEU A 60 -24.10 9.91 3.39
N ARG A 61 -23.62 9.12 4.37
CA ARG A 61 -24.46 8.49 5.39
C ARG A 61 -25.24 9.53 6.20
N ASN A 62 -24.58 10.61 6.63
CA ASN A 62 -25.20 11.68 7.42
C ASN A 62 -26.28 12.45 6.66
N LYS A 63 -26.13 12.61 5.34
CA LYS A 63 -27.15 13.28 4.50
C LYS A 63 -28.42 12.45 4.31
N GLN A 64 -28.36 11.13 4.50
CA GLN A 64 -29.51 10.21 4.34
C GLN A 64 -30.26 10.42 3.02
N ILE A 65 -29.52 10.49 1.91
CA ILE A 65 -30.09 10.78 0.60
C ILE A 65 -31.03 9.63 0.20
N ALA A 66 -32.29 9.95 -0.09
CA ALA A 66 -33.26 8.95 -0.50
C ALA A 66 -32.79 8.23 -1.77
N ARG A 67 -32.92 6.90 -1.80
CA ARG A 67 -32.49 6.01 -2.92
C ARG A 67 -30.98 5.88 -3.12
N PHE A 68 -30.17 6.47 -2.25
CA PHE A 68 -28.73 6.28 -2.26
C PHE A 68 -28.31 5.26 -1.20
N ASP A 69 -27.82 4.10 -1.64
CA ASP A 69 -27.32 3.05 -0.75
C ASP A 69 -25.81 3.18 -0.62
N VAL A 70 -25.39 3.87 0.45
CA VAL A 70 -23.96 4.09 0.75
C VAL A 70 -23.26 2.76 1.07
N ASP A 71 -23.90 1.90 1.87
CA ASP A 71 -23.27 0.67 2.33
C ASP A 71 -23.20 -0.38 1.22
N GLY A 72 -24.14 -0.36 0.27
CA GLY A 72 -24.05 -1.11 -0.97
C GLY A 72 -22.89 -0.64 -1.86
N LEU A 73 -22.76 0.68 -2.06
CA LEU A 73 -21.74 1.27 -2.93
C LEU A 73 -20.31 1.10 -2.38
N PHE A 74 -20.12 1.24 -1.06
CA PHE A 74 -18.80 1.17 -0.43
C PHE A 74 -18.51 -0.16 0.25
N SER A 75 -19.47 -1.10 0.24
CA SER A 75 -19.32 -2.47 0.75
C SER A 75 -18.73 -2.48 2.18
N ASN A 76 -17.78 -3.37 2.45
CA ASN A 76 -17.08 -3.52 3.72
C ASN A 76 -15.75 -2.75 3.79
N ILE A 77 -15.65 -1.56 3.17
CA ILE A 77 -14.40 -0.76 3.15
C ILE A 77 -13.85 -0.46 4.56
N GLU A 78 -14.71 -0.29 5.57
CA GLU A 78 -14.27 -0.08 6.95
C GLU A 78 -13.58 -1.33 7.53
N SER A 79 -14.02 -2.53 7.14
CA SER A 79 -13.32 -3.78 7.45
C SER A 79 -11.99 -3.89 6.69
N VAL A 80 -11.94 -3.44 5.44
CA VAL A 80 -10.70 -3.39 4.63
C VAL A 80 -9.68 -2.46 5.27
N HIS A 81 -10.09 -1.26 5.66
CA HIS A 81 -9.26 -0.33 6.42
C HIS A 81 -8.73 -0.95 7.71
N HIS A 82 -9.60 -1.62 8.49
CA HIS A 82 -9.19 -2.27 9.73
C HIS A 82 -8.15 -3.38 9.51
N ILE A 83 -8.33 -4.25 8.51
CA ILE A 83 -7.38 -5.33 8.26
C ILE A 83 -6.05 -4.83 7.70
N SER A 84 -6.06 -3.78 6.88
CA SER A 84 -4.83 -3.12 6.40
C SER A 84 -4.08 -2.44 7.55
N ALA A 85 -4.77 -1.72 8.43
CA ALA A 85 -4.15 -1.14 9.63
C ALA A 85 -3.49 -2.20 10.51
N LYS A 86 -4.12 -3.39 10.62
CA LYS A 86 -3.53 -4.54 11.32
C LYS A 86 -2.29 -5.09 10.60
N LEU A 87 -2.31 -5.19 9.26
CA LEU A 87 -1.13 -5.59 8.47
C LEU A 87 0.03 -4.65 8.73
N LEU A 88 -0.21 -3.34 8.63
CA LEU A 88 0.79 -2.31 8.90
C LEU A 88 1.39 -2.46 10.30
N SER A 89 0.54 -2.59 11.33
CA SER A 89 1.00 -2.75 12.72
C SER A 89 1.92 -3.96 12.89
N LEU A 90 1.61 -5.10 12.25
CA LEU A 90 2.45 -6.30 12.32
C LEU A 90 3.77 -6.12 11.55
N LEU A 91 3.75 -5.41 10.43
CA LEU A 91 4.97 -5.08 9.67
C LEU A 91 5.88 -4.13 10.46
N GLU A 92 5.32 -3.12 11.12
CA GLU A 92 6.06 -2.20 11.99
C GLU A 92 6.66 -2.92 13.20
N GLU A 93 5.92 -3.82 13.85
CA GLU A 93 6.45 -4.66 14.94
C GLU A 93 7.61 -5.54 14.47
N ALA A 94 7.49 -6.15 13.29
CA ALA A 94 8.53 -7.03 12.72
C ALA A 94 9.80 -6.28 12.25
N THR A 95 9.78 -4.94 12.20
CA THR A 95 10.86 -4.15 11.59
C THR A 95 11.40 -3.01 12.46
N GLY A 96 10.62 -2.44 13.39
CA GLY A 96 10.93 -1.20 14.10
C GLY A 96 12.21 -1.23 14.93
N ASP A 97 12.44 -2.30 15.69
CA ASP A 97 13.61 -2.48 16.56
C ASP A 97 14.45 -3.71 16.18
N VAL A 98 14.35 -4.14 14.91
CA VAL A 98 14.98 -5.36 14.42
C VAL A 98 16.03 -5.02 13.37
N GLU A 99 17.27 -5.49 13.60
CA GLU A 99 18.35 -5.30 12.62
C GLU A 99 17.94 -5.87 11.25
N PRO A 100 18.26 -5.20 10.13
CA PRO A 100 17.82 -5.62 8.80
C PRO A 100 18.03 -7.11 8.45
N PRO A 101 19.14 -7.76 8.84
CA PRO A 101 19.33 -9.19 8.59
C PRO A 101 18.37 -10.10 9.38
N MET A 102 17.82 -9.62 10.50
CA MET A 102 16.95 -10.35 11.40
C MET A 102 15.45 -10.10 11.12
N GLN A 103 15.10 -9.16 10.25
CA GLN A 103 13.71 -8.86 9.91
C GLN A 103 13.05 -10.03 9.16
N VAL A 104 12.04 -10.67 9.77
CA VAL A 104 11.30 -11.80 9.19
C VAL A 104 9.86 -11.40 8.88
N ILE A 105 9.68 -10.58 7.84
CA ILE A 105 8.35 -10.08 7.45
C ILE A 105 7.44 -11.15 6.82
N GLY A 106 8.00 -12.27 6.35
CA GLY A 106 7.21 -13.35 5.74
C GLY A 106 6.22 -13.99 6.73
N GLU A 107 6.60 -14.06 8.01
CA GLU A 107 5.75 -14.61 9.07
C GLU A 107 4.49 -13.75 9.27
N VAL A 108 4.61 -12.42 9.14
CA VAL A 108 3.47 -11.50 9.22
C VAL A 108 2.37 -11.88 8.21
N PHE A 109 2.76 -12.15 6.95
CA PHE A 109 1.81 -12.54 5.91
C PHE A 109 1.16 -13.90 6.20
N LEU A 110 1.91 -14.86 6.73
CA LEU A 110 1.36 -16.16 7.11
C LEU A 110 0.34 -16.06 8.24
N GLN A 111 0.58 -15.17 9.21
CA GLN A 111 -0.33 -14.91 10.32
C GLN A 111 -1.63 -14.24 9.88
N ILE A 112 -1.56 -13.26 8.97
CA ILE A 112 -2.72 -12.45 8.58
C ILE A 112 -3.49 -12.98 7.37
N LYS A 113 -2.96 -13.98 6.63
CA LYS A 113 -3.56 -14.48 5.38
C LYS A 113 -5.06 -14.77 5.45
N GLY A 114 -5.53 -15.43 6.51
CA GLY A 114 -6.93 -15.85 6.65
C GLY A 114 -7.84 -14.63 6.84
N PRO A 115 -7.60 -13.80 7.86
CA PRO A 115 -8.33 -12.54 8.04
C PRO A 115 -8.30 -11.61 6.83
N LEU A 116 -7.16 -11.55 6.12
CA LEU A 116 -7.02 -10.79 4.89
C LEU A 116 -7.95 -11.32 3.80
N GLU A 117 -7.88 -12.63 3.52
CA GLU A 117 -8.75 -13.30 2.54
C GLU A 117 -10.23 -13.13 2.88
N ASP A 118 -10.60 -13.36 4.15
CA ASP A 118 -11.99 -13.27 4.62
C ASP A 118 -12.60 -11.88 4.43
N THR A 119 -11.77 -10.83 4.56
CA THR A 119 -12.20 -9.45 4.39
C THR A 119 -12.26 -9.06 2.91
N TYR A 120 -11.17 -9.32 2.17
CA TYR A 120 -11.05 -8.89 0.78
C TYR A 120 -11.94 -9.67 -0.18
N LYS A 121 -12.24 -10.95 0.10
CA LYS A 121 -13.17 -11.72 -0.75
C LYS A 121 -14.54 -11.06 -0.85
N ILE A 122 -15.02 -10.47 0.24
CA ILE A 122 -16.31 -9.76 0.28
C ILE A 122 -16.21 -8.46 -0.52
N TYR A 123 -15.14 -7.71 -0.31
CA TYR A 123 -14.94 -6.42 -0.96
C TYR A 123 -14.83 -6.57 -2.47
N CYS A 124 -14.00 -7.50 -2.93
CA CYS A 124 -13.80 -7.79 -4.34
C CYS A 124 -15.05 -8.38 -4.99
N TYR A 125 -15.76 -9.27 -4.31
CA TYR A 125 -16.99 -9.88 -4.85
C TYR A 125 -18.08 -8.83 -5.13
N ARG A 126 -18.18 -7.78 -4.31
CA ARG A 126 -19.17 -6.71 -4.48
C ARG A 126 -18.73 -5.59 -5.42
N HIS A 127 -17.55 -5.68 -6.03
CA HIS A 127 -17.02 -4.58 -6.85
C HIS A 127 -17.89 -4.31 -8.09
N ASP A 128 -18.34 -5.36 -8.79
CA ASP A 128 -19.18 -5.22 -9.99
C ASP A 128 -20.56 -4.61 -9.66
N ASP A 129 -21.13 -4.99 -8.51
CA ASP A 129 -22.39 -4.43 -8.02
C ASP A 129 -22.22 -2.94 -7.68
N ALA A 130 -21.16 -2.59 -6.95
CA ALA A 130 -20.82 -1.21 -6.62
C ALA A 130 -20.60 -0.36 -7.87
N HIS A 131 -19.92 -0.90 -8.88
CA HIS A 131 -19.73 -0.23 -10.16
C HIS A 131 -21.06 0.05 -10.86
N THR A 132 -21.94 -0.95 -10.93
CA THR A 132 -23.28 -0.82 -11.52
C THR A 132 -24.12 0.23 -10.77
N MET A 133 -24.04 0.26 -9.44
CA MET A 133 -24.72 1.27 -8.62
C MET A 133 -24.18 2.67 -8.92
N LEU A 134 -22.87 2.84 -9.01
CA LEU A 134 -22.24 4.11 -9.33
C LEU A 134 -22.71 4.64 -10.70
N GLU A 135 -22.71 3.80 -11.73
CA GLU A 135 -23.20 4.17 -13.07
C GLU A 135 -24.68 4.60 -13.04
N SER A 136 -25.49 3.97 -12.19
CA SER A 136 -26.89 4.37 -12.00
C SER A 136 -26.98 5.74 -11.32
N TYR A 137 -26.19 6.00 -10.28
CA TYR A 137 -26.18 7.27 -9.56
C TYR A 137 -25.63 8.42 -10.39
N GLU A 138 -24.72 8.17 -11.33
CA GLU A 138 -24.20 9.19 -12.25
C GLU A 138 -25.21 9.65 -13.31
N LYS A 139 -26.29 8.89 -13.53
CA LYS A 139 -27.41 9.27 -14.41
C LYS A 139 -28.41 10.19 -13.70
N ASP A 140 -28.38 10.24 -12.38
CA ASP A 140 -29.20 11.13 -11.56
C ASP A 140 -28.38 12.37 -11.16
N GLU A 141 -28.76 13.54 -11.67
CA GLU A 141 -27.97 14.76 -11.45
C GLU A 141 -27.94 15.22 -9.98
N GLU A 142 -28.95 14.90 -9.17
CA GLU A 142 -28.95 15.22 -7.74
C GLU A 142 -27.93 14.35 -6.99
N LEU A 143 -27.99 13.03 -7.19
CA LEU A 143 -27.08 12.07 -6.56
C LEU A 143 -25.63 12.31 -6.99
N LYS A 144 -25.43 12.54 -8.29
CA LYS A 144 -24.13 12.87 -8.87
C LYS A 144 -23.56 14.16 -8.29
N GLN A 145 -24.39 15.18 -8.05
CA GLN A 145 -23.92 16.42 -7.42
C GLN A 145 -23.48 16.20 -5.97
N HIS A 146 -24.20 15.35 -5.22
CA HIS A 146 -23.80 14.99 -3.86
C HIS A 146 -22.47 14.25 -3.82
N LEU A 147 -22.27 13.27 -4.71
CA LEU A 147 -20.99 12.55 -4.87
C LEU A 147 -19.85 13.51 -5.21
N ARG A 148 -20.03 14.38 -6.22
CA ARG A 148 -19.02 15.38 -6.61
C ARG A 148 -18.60 16.27 -5.46
N HIS A 149 -19.56 16.75 -4.66
CA HIS A 149 -19.26 17.62 -3.53
C HIS A 149 -18.41 16.93 -2.45
N CYS A 150 -18.68 15.64 -2.20
CA CYS A 150 -17.87 14.83 -1.28
C CYS A 150 -16.46 14.61 -1.84
N VAL A 151 -16.34 14.23 -3.12
CA VAL A 151 -15.03 14.00 -3.76
C VAL A 151 -14.18 15.28 -3.83
N GLN A 152 -14.78 16.45 -4.07
CA GLN A 152 -14.06 17.74 -4.06
C GLN A 152 -13.52 18.14 -2.67
N SER A 153 -14.00 17.48 -1.61
CA SER A 153 -13.52 17.71 -0.25
C SER A 153 -12.27 16.88 0.07
N LEU A 154 -11.93 15.88 -0.77
CA LEU A 154 -10.66 15.15 -0.72
C LEU A 154 -9.54 16.13 -1.12
N LYS A 155 -8.75 16.57 -0.15
CA LYS A 155 -7.54 17.39 -0.34
C LYS A 155 -6.32 16.68 0.22
#